data_AF-A0A377M120-F1
#
_entry.id   AF-A0A377M120-F1
#
_cell.length_a   1.000
_cell.length_b   1.000
_cell.length_c   1.000
_cell.angle_alpha   90.00
_cell.angle_beta   90.00
_cell.angle_gamma   90.00
#
_symmetry.space_group_name_H-M   'P 1'
#
loop_
_entity.id
_entity.type
_entity.pdbx_description
1 polymer ?
#
loop_
_entity_poly.entity_id
_entity_poly.type
_entity_poly.pdbx_seq_one_letter_code
_entity_poly.pdbx_strand_id
1 'polypeptide(L)' 'MDTKEIRRKRLAAWFSSRTLPEKEKSYLSQLINGKASFGERAARRIERDYGMAPGYLDEEPMGEEIKSPRPV' A
#
# COMPACT_ATOMS: atom_id res chain seq x y z
N MET A 1 7.65 -10.48 5.53
CA MET A 1 7.03 -9.71 4.43
C MET A 1 7.98 -8.60 4.04
N ASP A 2 8.16 -8.34 2.75
CA ASP A 2 8.86 -7.14 2.30
C ASP A 2 8.01 -5.90 2.63
N THR A 3 8.62 -4.83 3.16
CA THR A 3 7.93 -3.55 3.43
C THR A 3 7.25 -3.00 2.18
N LYS A 4 7.81 -3.29 1.00
CA LYS A 4 7.22 -2.96 -0.31
C LYS A 4 5.89 -3.68 -0.55
N GLU A 5 5.75 -4.92 -0.08
CA GLU A 5 4.52 -5.69 -0.21
C GLU A 5 3.40 -5.16 0.69
N ILE A 6 3.75 -4.75 1.91
CA ILE A 6 2.81 -4.13 2.86
C ILE A 6 2.28 -2.83 2.25
N ARG A 7 3.19 -1.97 1.77
CA ARG A 7 2.87 -0.71 1.11
C ARG A 7 1.91 -0.86 -0.07
N ARG A 8 2.14 -1.81 -0.98
CA ARG A 8 1.21 -2.03 -2.11
C ARG A 8 -0.16 -2.52 -1.67
N LYS A 9 -0.25 -3.40 -0.66
CA LYS A 9 -1.52 -3.91 -0.14
C LYS A 9 -2.33 -2.78 0.51
N ARG A 10 -1.69 -1.97 1.37
CA ARG A 10 -2.29 -0.78 2.00
C ARG A 10 -2.77 0.22 0.95
N LEU A 11 -1.92 0.50 -0.05
CA LEU A 11 -2.26 1.39 -1.16
C LEU A 11 -3.50 0.89 -1.91
N ALA A 12 -3.51 -0.39 -2.28
CA ALA A 12 -4.63 -1.02 -2.97
C ALA A 12 -5.92 -0.96 -2.13
N ALA A 13 -5.85 -1.24 -0.82
CA ALA A 13 -7.00 -1.18 0.07
C ALA A 13 -7.55 0.25 0.21
N TRP A 14 -6.69 1.25 0.33
CA TRP A 14 -7.08 2.65 0.40
C TRP A 14 -7.78 3.13 -0.87
N PHE A 15 -7.29 2.71 -2.03
CA PHE A 15 -7.90 3.01 -3.32
C PHE A 15 -8.99 2.01 -3.74
N SER A 16 -9.24 0.94 -2.98
CA SER A 16 -10.37 0.05 -3.25
C SER A 16 -11.71 0.70 -2.89
N SER A 17 -11.68 1.64 -1.94
CA SER A 17 -12.84 2.40 -1.47
C SER A 17 -12.89 3.82 -2.04
N ARG A 18 -11.92 4.20 -2.89
CA ARG A 18 -11.78 5.54 -3.48
C ARG A 18 -11.53 5.45 -4.97
N THR A 19 -11.95 6.46 -5.73
CA THR A 19 -11.64 6.52 -7.16
C THR A 19 -10.17 6.87 -7.35
N LEU A 20 -9.42 6.03 -8.09
CA LEU A 20 -8.05 6.33 -8.51
C LEU A 20 -8.06 7.60 -9.38
N PRO A 21 -7.28 8.65 -9.06
CA PRO A 21 -7.28 9.85 -9.88
C PRO A 21 -6.72 9.57 -11.27
N GLU A 22 -7.37 10.06 -12.32
CA GLU A 22 -6.96 9.75 -13.71
C GLU A 22 -5.52 10.17 -14.01
N LYS A 23 -5.05 11.28 -13.43
CA LYS A 23 -3.67 11.76 -13.58
C LYS A 23 -2.63 10.78 -13.05
N GLU A 24 -2.96 10.02 -12.00
CA GLU A 24 -2.01 9.14 -11.31
C GLU A 24 -2.44 7.67 -11.35
N LYS A 25 -3.56 7.33 -11.99
CA LYS A 25 -4.09 5.97 -12.09
C LYS A 25 -3.06 4.99 -12.64
N SER A 26 -2.33 5.39 -13.69
CA SER A 26 -1.26 4.57 -14.26
C SER A 26 -0.14 4.32 -13.25
N TYR A 27 0.32 5.38 -12.57
CA TYR A 27 1.38 5.31 -11.57
C TYR A 27 0.98 4.46 -10.35
N LEU A 28 -0.19 4.70 -9.78
CA LEU A 28 -0.73 3.94 -8.65
C LEU A 28 -0.98 2.48 -9.03
N SER A 29 -1.51 2.22 -10.23
CA SER A 29 -1.66 0.86 -10.75
C SER A 29 -0.32 0.15 -10.88
N GLN A 30 0.73 0.82 -11.35
CA GLN A 30 2.08 0.23 -11.41
C GLN A 30 2.63 -0.09 -10.01
N LEU A 31 2.37 0.76 -9.01
CA LEU A 31 2.78 0.50 -7.62
C LEU A 31 2.02 -0.68 -7.00
N ILE A 32 0.71 -0.73 -7.19
CA ILE A 32 -0.17 -1.81 -6.69
C ILE A 32 0.23 -3.16 -7.33
N ASN A 33 0.42 -3.17 -8.64
CA ASN A 33 0.81 -4.37 -9.39
C ASN A 33 2.30 -4.75 -9.22
N GLY A 34 3.10 -3.94 -8.51
CA GLY A 34 4.54 -4.19 -8.33
C GLY A 34 5.37 -3.98 -9.60
N LYS A 35 4.83 -3.28 -10.61
CA LYS A 35 5.55 -2.88 -11.83
C LYS A 35 6.44 -1.65 -11.62
N ALA A 36 6.23 -0.90 -10.55
CA ALA A 36 7.05 0.25 -10.17
C ALA A 36 7.69 0.06 -8.79
N SER A 37 8.86 0.68 -8.61
CA SER A 37 9.58 0.66 -7.34
C SER A 37 8.82 1.44 -6.26
N PHE A 38 8.25 0.71 -5.30
CA PHE A 38 7.56 1.29 -4.15
C PHE A 38 8.57 1.63 -3.02
N GLY A 39 9.27 2.75 -3.19
CA GLY A 39 10.22 3.28 -2.20
C GLY A 39 9.54 4.15 -1.13
N GLU A 40 10.30 4.47 -0.08
CA GLU A 40 9.87 5.39 1.00
C GLU A 40 9.44 6.75 0.44
N ARG A 41 10.20 7.29 -0.52
CA ARG A 41 9.87 8.58 -1.14
C ARG A 41 8.53 8.57 -1.88
N ALA A 42 8.17 7.44 -2.50
CA ALA A 42 6.86 7.27 -3.15
C ALA A 42 5.74 7.17 -2.10
N ALA A 43 5.98 6.38 -1.04
CA ALA A 43 5.05 6.25 0.08
C ALA A 43 4.75 7.61 0.72
N ARG A 44 5.79 8.35 1.12
CA ARG A 44 5.69 9.68 1.73
C ARG A 44 4.98 10.69 0.84
N ARG A 45 5.19 10.61 -0.48
CA ARG A 45 4.50 11.48 -1.43
C ARG A 45 3.01 11.19 -1.46
N ILE A 46 2.64 9.92 -1.64
CA ILE A 46 1.23 9.50 -1.66
C ILE A 46 0.55 9.85 -0.33
N GLU A 47 1.20 9.61 0.80
CA GLU A 47 0.64 9.96 2.10
C GLU A 47 0.29 11.45 2.19
N ARG A 48 1.19 12.32 1.70
CA ARG A 48 0.96 13.77 1.67
C ARG A 48 -0.09 14.20 0.66
N ASP A 49 -0.03 13.68 -0.57
CA ASP A 49 -0.95 14.03 -1.66
C ASP A 49 -2.40 13.60 -1.34
N TYR A 50 -2.57 12.45 -0.69
CA TYR A 50 -3.89 11.86 -0.40
C TYR A 50 -4.36 12.07 1.04
N GLY A 51 -3.61 12.82 1.86
CA GLY A 51 -3.95 13.11 3.25
C GLY A 51 -3.97 11.86 4.14
N MET A 52 -3.12 10.88 3.85
CA MET A 52 -2.93 9.71 4.72
C MET A 52 -2.04 10.09 5.91
N ALA A 53 -2.16 9.35 7.00
CA ALA A 53 -1.23 9.49 8.12
C ALA A 53 0.20 9.11 7.68
N PRO A 54 1.24 9.79 8.20
CA PRO A 54 2.62 9.46 7.88
C PRO A 54 2.96 8.06 8.39
N GLY A 55 3.43 7.19 7.50
CA GLY A 55 3.70 5.77 7.81
C GLY A 55 2.51 4.86 7.62
N TYR A 56 1.34 5.35 7.20
CA TYR A 56 0.15 4.54 6.94
C TYR A 56 0.39 3.42 5.92
N LEU A 57 1.24 3.68 4.92
CA LEU A 57 1.59 2.67 3.92
C LEU A 57 2.65 1.69 4.44
N ASP A 58 3.47 2.11 5.40
CA ASP A 58 4.49 1.31 6.06
C ASP A 58 3.93 0.43 7.19
N GLU A 59 2.79 0.82 7.76
CA GLU A 59 2.13 0.03 8.78
C GLU A 59 1.63 -1.28 8.20
N GLU A 60 2.02 -2.39 8.82
CA GLU A 60 1.44 -3.69 8.54
C GLU A 60 -0.09 -3.60 8.70
N PRO A 61 -0.88 -4.20 7.79
CA PRO A 61 -2.31 -4.29 7.98
C PRO A 61 -2.54 -5.06 9.28
N MET A 62 -2.97 -4.35 10.31
CA MET A 62 -3.36 -4.90 11.61
C MET A 62 -4.63 -5.72 11.36
N GLY A 63 -4.49 -6.94 10.86
CA GLY A 63 -5.60 -7.72 10.34
C GLY A 63 -5.26 -8.92 9.46
N GLU A 64 -4.01 -9.14 9.05
CA GLU A 64 -3.60 -10.50 8.69
C GLU A 64 -3.18 -11.20 9.98
N GLU A 65 -4.21 -11.76 10.66
CA GLU A 65 -4.04 -12.94 11.50
C GLU A 65 -3.20 -13.91 10.67
N ILE A 66 -1.92 -14.00 11.04
CA ILE A 66 -0.99 -14.95 10.48
C ILE A 66 -1.75 -16.27 10.60
N LYS A 67 -2.03 -16.93 9.48
CA LYS A 67 -2.25 -18.37 9.47
C LYS A 67 -0.95 -18.98 9.99
N SER A 68 -0.69 -18.89 11.29
CA SER A 68 0.10 -19.87 11.99
C SER A 68 -0.73 -21.13 11.85
N PRO A 69 -0.28 -22.16 11.11
CA PRO A 69 -0.88 -23.47 11.31
C PRO A 69 -0.63 -23.78 12.78
N ARG A 70 -1.70 -23.76 13.58
CA ARG A 70 -1.67 -24.38 14.91
C ARG A 70 -1.18 -25.81 14.66
N PRO A 71 -0.04 -26.24 15.23
CA PRO A 71 0.31 -27.64 15.16
C PRO A 71 -0.80 -28.39 15.90
N VAL A 72 -1.43 -29.34 15.20
CA VAL A 72 -2.35 -30.32 15.79
C VAL A 72 -1.56 -31.42 16.48
#